data_AF-A0A958CNS7-F1
#
_entry.id   AF-A0A958CNS7-F1
#
_cell.length_a   1.000
_cell.length_b   1.000
_cell.length_c   1.000
_cell.angle_alpha   90.00
_cell.angle_beta   90.00
_cell.angle_gamma   90.00
#
_symmetry.space_group_name_H-M   'P 1'
#
loop_
_entity.id
_entity.type
_entity.pdbx_description
1 polymer ?
#
loop_
_entity_poly.entity_id
_entity_poly.type
_entity_poly.pdbx_seq_one_letter_code
_entity_poly.pdbx_strand_id
1 'polypeptide(L)'
;MKSKAESFHRIRWVLLLAAISLAVALPAMQVLAAAGIWQSYVVINGVYYDANASTGNPDFQNQNLGTFTPGSAALLLSGGEVKTYKNNGTDVTSARLMYRVYPVGSPSGRFTPVNLPFAENLPNAGDQRWAQTSAGIDLLGALGEGNYTLEVYFEASTNGVDSPATVYDSNGGTNYSATFAIASTPGPITPVAAKALWLDTNTVAWNGAGGASYKLLYDPDGEMTDAAEAVACTFPAPGSPCYVDLTASGAISGYAKNPNATGLTRLLTGLSANHAKFLLTGELVVTSYDGGGARLDATRTQVQSVLDDLYVDNGTAGNAA
;
A
#
# COMPACT_ATOMS: atom_id res chain seq x y z
N MET A 1 24.46 91.70 -35.63
CA MET A 1 25.46 91.14 -36.59
C MET A 1 26.82 91.12 -35.92
N LYS A 2 27.55 89.98 -36.00
CA LYS A 2 28.91 89.68 -35.48
C LYS A 2 28.99 89.53 -33.94
N SER A 3 29.08 88.32 -33.39
CA SER A 3 30.25 87.40 -33.33
C SER A 3 31.44 88.00 -32.59
N LYS A 4 31.73 87.50 -31.38
CA LYS A 4 33.06 86.98 -31.00
C LYS A 4 33.02 86.30 -29.63
N ALA A 5 33.51 85.06 -29.61
CA ALA A 5 33.96 84.35 -28.43
C ALA A 5 35.33 84.90 -27.95
N GLU A 6 35.71 84.53 -26.71
CA GLU A 6 37.07 84.34 -26.11
C GLU A 6 36.92 84.56 -24.58
N SER A 7 36.81 83.53 -23.74
CA SER A 7 37.87 82.63 -23.21
C SER A 7 38.55 83.19 -21.94
N PHE A 8 38.33 82.51 -20.80
CA PHE A 8 39.31 82.24 -19.71
C PHE A 8 38.69 81.11 -18.85
N HIS A 9 39.12 79.84 -18.99
CA HIS A 9 40.15 79.16 -18.16
C HIS A 9 39.89 79.31 -16.64
N ARG A 10 39.81 78.30 -15.76
CA ARG A 10 40.24 76.89 -15.80
C ARG A 10 39.88 76.21 -14.44
N ILE A 11 39.64 74.89 -14.49
CA ILE A 11 39.98 73.84 -13.49
C ILE A 11 38.94 73.45 -12.41
N ARG A 12 38.79 72.13 -12.29
CA ARG A 12 37.78 71.27 -11.61
C ARG A 12 38.24 70.88 -10.18
N TRP A 13 37.50 69.94 -9.56
CA TRP A 13 37.74 69.13 -8.32
C TRP A 13 36.90 69.61 -7.12
N VAL A 14 36.14 68.84 -6.33
CA VAL A 14 35.85 67.40 -6.14
C VAL A 14 34.52 67.27 -5.37
N LEU A 15 33.82 66.14 -5.58
CA LEU A 15 32.63 65.66 -4.89
C LEU A 15 32.72 65.63 -3.35
N LEU A 16 31.60 65.91 -2.66
CA LEU A 16 31.26 65.24 -1.42
C LEU A 16 29.74 65.07 -1.30
N LEU A 17 29.26 63.87 -1.64
CA LEU A 17 27.92 63.37 -1.31
C LEU A 17 28.00 62.78 0.10
N ALA A 18 27.40 63.46 1.07
CA ALA A 18 27.11 62.87 2.38
C ALA A 18 25.66 62.39 2.38
N ALA A 19 25.44 61.13 2.00
CA ALA A 19 24.17 60.45 2.22
C ALA A 19 24.19 59.88 3.65
N ILE A 20 23.43 60.48 4.55
CA ILE A 20 23.14 59.93 5.87
C ILE A 20 22.13 58.79 5.65
N SER A 21 22.59 57.54 5.69
CA SER A 21 21.74 56.37 5.79
C SER A 21 21.39 56.12 7.25
N LEU A 22 20.20 56.57 7.67
CA LEU A 22 19.60 56.14 8.93
C LEU A 22 19.09 54.71 8.75
N ALA A 23 19.90 53.72 9.13
CA ALA A 23 19.46 52.33 9.24
C ALA A 23 18.53 52.21 10.45
N VAL A 24 17.21 52.23 10.20
CA VAL A 24 16.23 51.78 11.19
C VAL A 24 16.41 50.26 11.31
N ALA A 25 17.06 49.82 12.39
CA ALA A 25 17.03 48.43 12.81
C ALA A 25 15.60 48.10 13.23
N LEU A 26 14.80 47.54 12.33
CA LEU A 26 13.58 46.85 12.68
C LEU A 26 13.98 45.73 13.67
N PRO A 27 13.47 45.70 14.92
CA PRO A 27 13.68 44.53 15.75
C PRO A 27 13.05 43.37 14.99
N ALA A 28 13.83 42.32 14.73
CA ALA A 28 13.26 41.05 14.34
C ALA A 28 12.30 40.67 15.47
N MET A 29 10.99 40.75 15.21
CA MET A 29 9.98 40.17 16.10
C MET A 29 10.36 38.69 16.22
N GLN A 30 11.02 38.32 17.31
CA GLN A 30 11.15 36.93 17.66
C GLN A 30 9.73 36.50 18.03
N VAL A 31 9.09 35.77 17.12
CA VAL A 31 7.89 35.00 17.47
C VAL A 31 8.38 33.97 18.48
N LEU A 32 8.33 34.30 19.76
CA LEU A 32 8.43 33.28 20.80
C LEU A 32 7.21 32.40 20.60
N ALA A 33 7.38 31.11 20.32
CA ALA A 33 6.26 30.18 20.26
C ALA A 33 5.92 29.78 21.70
N ALA A 34 5.05 30.54 22.36
CA ALA A 34 4.65 30.27 23.73
C ALA A 34 3.70 29.06 23.86
N ALA A 35 3.31 28.43 22.75
CA ALA A 35 2.73 27.08 22.73
C ALA A 35 3.27 26.24 21.57
N GLY A 36 3.11 24.92 21.66
CA GLY A 36 3.52 23.97 20.63
C GLY A 36 3.06 22.55 20.91
N ILE A 37 3.18 21.68 19.91
CA ILE A 37 3.03 20.22 20.03
C ILE A 37 4.44 19.63 20.05
N TRP A 38 4.74 18.78 21.04
CA TRP A 38 6.07 18.18 21.20
C TRP A 38 6.05 16.66 21.16
N GLN A 39 4.87 16.05 21.27
CA GLN A 39 4.66 14.63 20.99
C GLN A 39 3.32 14.39 20.32
N SER A 40 3.28 13.44 19.39
CA SER A 40 2.06 13.01 18.74
C SER A 40 2.07 11.53 18.40
N TYR A 41 0.88 10.93 18.43
CA TYR A 41 0.65 9.51 18.13
C TYR A 41 -0.62 9.36 17.30
N VAL A 42 -0.58 8.45 16.32
CA VAL A 42 -1.77 8.00 15.60
C VAL A 42 -2.20 6.67 16.20
N VAL A 43 -3.50 6.47 16.42
CA VAL A 43 -4.03 5.23 17.00
C VAL A 43 -4.85 4.50 15.95
N ILE A 44 -4.38 3.34 15.51
CA ILE A 44 -5.03 2.48 14.51
C ILE A 44 -5.38 1.15 15.18
N ASN A 45 -6.65 0.74 15.13
CA ASN A 45 -7.12 -0.48 15.79
C ASN A 45 -6.68 -0.62 17.26
N GLY A 46 -6.65 0.50 17.99
CA GLY A 46 -6.18 0.56 19.39
C GLY A 46 -4.65 0.51 19.58
N VAL A 47 -3.88 0.35 18.52
CA VAL A 47 -2.40 0.36 18.56
C VAL A 47 -1.89 1.79 18.35
N TYR A 48 -0.99 2.24 19.22
CA TYR A 48 -0.31 3.52 19.09
C TYR A 48 0.83 3.41 18.09
N TYR A 49 0.92 4.39 17.20
CA TYR A 49 2.04 4.60 16.29
C TYR A 49 2.67 5.95 16.56
N ASP A 50 4.00 5.99 16.63
CA ASP A 50 4.77 7.21 16.85
C ASP A 50 4.71 8.08 15.59
N ALA A 51 4.23 9.32 15.73
CA ALA A 51 4.32 10.34 14.69
C ALA A 51 5.49 11.27 15.02
N ASN A 52 5.31 12.24 15.91
CA ASN A 52 6.39 13.04 16.47
C ASN A 52 6.79 12.51 17.86
N ALA A 53 7.10 11.22 17.95
CA ALA A 53 7.53 10.58 19.18
C ALA A 53 8.67 9.62 18.88
N SER A 54 9.39 9.23 19.93
CA SER A 54 10.42 8.19 19.85
C SER A 54 10.30 7.33 21.11
N THR A 55 9.56 6.24 20.97
CA THR A 55 9.19 5.34 22.07
C THR A 55 9.39 3.87 21.65
N GLY A 56 8.75 2.94 22.35
CA GLY A 56 8.71 1.53 21.96
C GLY A 56 7.56 1.18 21.00
N ASN A 57 6.71 2.14 20.65
CA ASN A 57 5.66 1.95 19.65
C ASN A 57 6.26 1.90 18.24
N PRO A 58 5.57 1.27 17.27
CA PRO A 58 5.96 1.35 15.86
C PRO A 58 5.87 2.79 15.33
N ASP A 59 6.75 3.18 14.41
CA ASP A 59 6.64 4.46 13.70
C ASP A 59 5.44 4.44 12.74
N PHE A 60 4.69 5.55 12.67
CA PHE A 60 3.60 5.70 11.70
C PHE A 60 4.15 5.98 10.29
N GLN A 61 5.24 6.74 10.20
CA GLN A 61 5.77 7.20 8.92
C GLN A 61 6.28 6.04 8.07
N ASN A 62 5.76 5.93 6.84
CA ASN A 62 6.03 4.86 5.88
C ASN A 62 5.55 3.47 6.33
N GLN A 63 4.68 3.39 7.34
CA GLN A 63 4.16 2.12 7.80
C GLN A 63 3.24 1.48 6.76
N ASN A 64 3.34 0.16 6.61
CA ASN A 64 2.33 -0.63 5.92
C ASN A 64 1.34 -1.19 6.96
N LEU A 65 0.08 -0.76 6.90
CA LEU A 65 -0.98 -1.16 7.82
C LEU A 65 -1.63 -2.50 7.43
N GLY A 66 -1.27 -3.06 6.27
CA GLY A 66 -1.69 -4.37 5.80
C GLY A 66 -2.60 -4.34 4.58
N THR A 67 -3.14 -5.51 4.26
CA THR A 67 -4.10 -5.73 3.17
C THR A 67 -5.43 -6.17 3.76
N PHE A 68 -6.52 -5.60 3.25
CA PHE A 68 -7.87 -5.79 3.76
C PHE A 68 -8.82 -6.21 2.65
N THR A 69 -9.90 -6.90 3.02
CA THR A 69 -10.93 -7.33 2.08
C THR A 69 -11.93 -6.19 1.81
N PRO A 70 -12.40 -6.01 0.56
CA PRO A 70 -13.44 -5.04 0.22
C PRO A 70 -14.66 -5.14 1.14
N GLY A 71 -15.17 -4.00 1.60
CA GLY A 71 -16.35 -3.91 2.47
C GLY A 71 -16.16 -4.41 3.91
N SER A 72 -14.94 -4.80 4.30
CA SER A 72 -14.62 -5.06 5.71
C SER A 72 -14.49 -3.75 6.51
N ALA A 73 -14.63 -3.83 7.83
CA ALA A 73 -14.34 -2.72 8.77
C ALA A 73 -13.10 -3.04 9.64
N ALA A 74 -12.11 -3.70 9.03
CA ALA A 74 -10.94 -4.25 9.74
C ALA A 74 -9.81 -3.23 9.96
N LEU A 75 -9.86 -2.07 9.30
CA LEU A 75 -8.92 -0.97 9.51
C LEU A 75 -9.65 0.25 10.05
N LEU A 76 -9.56 0.44 11.36
CA LEU A 76 -10.20 1.54 12.07
C LEU A 76 -9.18 2.58 12.51
N LEU A 77 -9.42 3.83 12.16
CA LEU A 77 -8.78 4.97 12.82
C LEU A 77 -9.44 5.16 14.19
N SER A 78 -8.76 4.68 15.23
CA SER A 78 -9.17 4.82 16.62
C SER A 78 -8.99 6.25 17.14
N GLY A 79 -8.07 7.01 16.55
CA GLY A 79 -7.89 8.44 16.79
C GLY A 79 -6.43 8.82 16.91
N GLY A 80 -6.09 9.62 17.91
CA GLY A 80 -4.74 10.12 18.13
C GLY A 80 -4.52 10.65 19.54
N GLU A 81 -3.28 10.96 19.85
CA GLU A 81 -2.86 11.65 21.07
C GLU A 81 -1.86 12.74 20.71
N VAL A 82 -1.96 13.91 21.33
CA VAL A 82 -0.91 14.93 21.29
C VAL A 82 -0.58 15.43 22.69
N LYS A 83 0.68 15.80 22.88
CA LYS A 83 1.13 16.55 24.05
C LYS A 83 1.54 17.95 23.63
N THR A 84 0.99 18.92 24.33
CA THR A 84 1.21 20.34 24.08
C THR A 84 1.90 20.99 25.27
N TYR A 85 2.52 22.14 25.04
CA TYR A 85 2.95 23.06 26.11
C TYR A 85 2.29 24.43 25.89
N LYS A 86 2.16 25.22 26.96
CA LYS A 86 1.72 26.64 26.93
C LYS A 86 2.43 27.48 27.99
N ASN A 87 2.78 28.72 27.66
CA ASN A 87 3.54 29.65 28.48
C ASN A 87 3.03 31.09 28.32
N ASN A 88 3.52 32.03 29.14
CA ASN A 88 3.33 33.49 28.94
C ASN A 88 1.89 33.97 28.72
N GLY A 89 0.90 33.31 29.33
CA GLY A 89 -0.52 33.67 29.17
C GLY A 89 -1.17 33.11 27.90
N THR A 90 -0.43 32.38 27.06
CA THR A 90 -1.01 31.55 26.01
C THR A 90 -1.86 30.45 26.62
N ASP A 91 -2.97 30.15 25.96
CA ASP A 91 -3.79 28.99 26.25
C ASP A 91 -3.94 28.10 25.01
N VAL A 92 -3.92 26.78 25.21
CA VAL A 92 -4.26 25.80 24.17
C VAL A 92 -5.72 25.42 24.35
N THR A 93 -6.53 25.70 23.34
CA THR A 93 -7.99 25.69 23.45
C THR A 93 -8.64 24.46 22.81
N SER A 94 -7.94 23.78 21.89
CA SER A 94 -8.36 22.49 21.33
C SER A 94 -7.21 21.79 20.63
N ALA A 95 -7.33 20.48 20.40
CA ALA A 95 -6.43 19.69 19.57
C ALA A 95 -7.21 18.77 18.63
N ARG A 96 -6.65 18.50 17.44
CA ARG A 96 -7.25 17.63 16.42
C ARG A 96 -6.18 16.81 15.70
N LEU A 97 -6.56 15.59 15.35
CA LEU A 97 -5.91 14.81 14.30
C LEU A 97 -6.66 15.09 12.99
N MET A 98 -5.94 15.45 11.94
CA MET A 98 -6.48 15.70 10.62
C MET A 98 -6.07 14.54 9.72
N TYR A 99 -7.02 13.83 9.12
CA TYR A 99 -6.72 12.69 8.25
C TYR A 99 -7.37 12.79 6.88
N ARG A 100 -6.79 12.14 5.88
CA ARG A 100 -7.43 11.83 4.60
C ARG A 100 -6.92 10.51 4.05
N VAL A 101 -7.70 9.92 3.15
CA VAL A 101 -7.33 8.70 2.43
C VAL A 101 -7.45 8.94 0.93
N TYR A 102 -6.45 8.50 0.16
CA TYR A 102 -6.43 8.64 -1.30
C TYR A 102 -5.58 7.52 -1.95
N PRO A 103 -5.74 7.26 -3.27
CA PRO A 103 -4.93 6.28 -3.98
C PRO A 103 -3.44 6.63 -3.96
N VAL A 104 -2.56 5.66 -3.73
CA VAL A 104 -1.10 5.89 -3.71
C VAL A 104 -0.64 6.67 -4.93
N GLY A 105 0.17 7.71 -4.70
CA GLY A 105 0.71 8.57 -5.75
C GLY A 105 -0.25 9.62 -6.30
N SER A 106 -1.50 9.68 -5.82
CA SER A 106 -2.51 10.65 -6.25
C SER A 106 -3.16 11.40 -5.06
N PRO A 107 -2.41 12.29 -4.37
CA PRO A 107 -2.96 13.08 -3.27
C PRO A 107 -4.22 13.84 -3.67
N SER A 108 -5.31 13.57 -2.97
CA SER A 108 -6.63 14.14 -3.26
C SER A 108 -7.47 14.17 -1.99
N GLY A 109 -8.64 14.79 -2.07
CA GLY A 109 -9.55 14.90 -0.94
C GLY A 109 -9.13 15.95 0.10
N ARG A 110 -10.13 16.39 0.86
CA ARG A 110 -9.99 17.32 1.99
C ARG A 110 -9.70 16.52 3.26
N PHE A 111 -8.90 17.09 4.15
CA PHE A 111 -8.70 16.52 5.49
C PHE A 111 -9.99 16.58 6.32
N THR A 112 -10.26 15.49 7.02
CA THR A 112 -11.35 15.34 7.98
C THR A 112 -10.78 15.42 9.40
N PRO A 113 -11.36 16.24 10.29
CA PRO A 113 -10.91 16.34 11.66
C PRO A 113 -11.42 15.18 12.53
N VAL A 114 -10.55 14.68 13.39
CA VAL A 114 -10.88 13.89 14.59
C VAL A 114 -10.57 14.76 15.80
N ASN A 115 -11.60 15.09 16.58
CA ASN A 115 -11.44 15.90 17.78
C ASN A 115 -10.66 15.12 18.85
N LEU A 116 -9.59 15.72 19.37
CA LEU A 116 -8.81 15.20 20.50
C LEU A 116 -9.21 16.01 21.74
N PRO A 117 -10.15 15.53 22.57
CA PRO A 117 -10.56 16.25 23.78
C PRO A 117 -9.39 16.35 24.77
N PHE A 118 -9.46 17.35 25.64
CA PHE A 118 -8.54 17.49 26.76
C PHE A 118 -8.61 16.24 27.63
N ALA A 119 -7.46 15.60 27.87
CA ALA A 119 -7.37 14.44 28.74
C ALA A 119 -6.93 14.85 30.14
N GLU A 120 -5.76 15.49 30.25
CA GLU A 120 -5.20 15.90 31.53
C GLU A 120 -4.11 16.97 31.39
N ASN A 121 -3.77 17.61 32.51
CA ASN A 121 -2.52 18.35 32.63
C ASN A 121 -1.39 17.37 32.98
N LEU A 122 -0.21 17.61 32.44
CA LEU A 122 1.00 16.83 32.68
C LEU A 122 1.82 17.44 33.84
N PRO A 123 2.87 16.74 34.35
CA PRO A 123 3.59 17.18 35.54
C PRO A 123 4.23 18.58 35.45
N ASN A 124 4.68 19.00 34.27
CA ASN A 124 5.19 20.35 34.08
C ASN A 124 4.02 21.32 33.89
N ALA A 125 4.10 22.47 34.56
CA ALA A 125 3.07 23.50 34.44
C ALA A 125 2.92 23.95 32.97
N GLY A 126 1.68 23.93 32.47
CA GLY A 126 1.36 24.29 31.09
C GLY A 126 1.43 23.12 30.10
N ASP A 127 2.04 21.99 30.47
CA ASP A 127 2.01 20.80 29.62
C ASP A 127 0.65 20.11 29.74
N GLN A 128 0.09 19.70 28.60
CA GLN A 128 -1.24 19.10 28.52
C GLN A 128 -1.25 17.92 27.57
N ARG A 129 -2.12 16.95 27.84
CA ARG A 129 -2.38 15.81 26.97
C ARG A 129 -3.80 15.90 26.43
N TRP A 130 -3.94 15.62 25.13
CA TRP A 130 -5.20 15.59 24.41
C TRP A 130 -5.31 14.28 23.65
N ALA A 131 -6.40 13.54 23.79
CA ALA A 131 -6.47 12.19 23.25
C ALA A 131 -7.90 11.73 22.90
N GLN A 132 -7.99 10.95 21.82
CA GLN A 132 -9.15 10.16 21.44
C GLN A 132 -8.65 8.82 20.92
N THR A 133 -9.10 7.71 21.51
CA THR A 133 -8.60 6.35 21.20
C THR A 133 -9.71 5.38 20.83
N SER A 134 -10.96 5.85 20.71
CA SER A 134 -12.13 5.04 20.39
C SER A 134 -13.06 5.74 19.40
N ALA A 135 -12.53 6.50 18.44
CA ALA A 135 -13.31 7.14 17.38
C ALA A 135 -13.95 6.11 16.43
N GLY A 136 -13.27 4.96 16.20
CA GLY A 136 -13.80 3.84 15.44
C GLY A 136 -14.11 4.16 13.98
N ILE A 137 -13.36 5.07 13.36
CA ILE A 137 -13.60 5.51 11.99
C ILE A 137 -13.15 4.42 11.03
N ASP A 138 -14.09 3.84 10.29
CA ASP A 138 -13.80 2.88 9.23
C ASP A 138 -13.11 3.56 8.05
N LEU A 139 -11.85 3.20 7.80
CA LEU A 139 -11.05 3.73 6.69
C LEU A 139 -11.32 3.03 5.35
N LEU A 140 -12.07 1.93 5.34
CA LEU A 140 -12.31 1.08 4.17
C LEU A 140 -13.69 1.30 3.55
N GLY A 141 -14.69 1.68 4.34
CA GLY A 141 -16.12 1.55 4.01
C GLY A 141 -16.63 2.22 2.72
N ALA A 142 -15.88 3.14 2.10
CA ALA A 142 -16.24 3.76 0.82
C ALA A 142 -15.23 3.51 -0.31
N LEU A 143 -14.24 2.65 -0.09
CA LEU A 143 -13.14 2.42 -1.00
C LEU A 143 -13.32 1.11 -1.77
N GLY A 144 -12.92 1.13 -3.05
CA GLY A 144 -12.80 -0.06 -3.87
C GLY A 144 -11.47 -0.77 -3.66
N GLU A 145 -11.21 -1.80 -4.46
CA GLU A 145 -9.89 -2.43 -4.50
C GLU A 145 -8.80 -1.44 -4.96
N GLY A 146 -7.61 -1.55 -4.39
CA GLY A 146 -6.47 -0.71 -4.72
C GLY A 146 -5.50 -0.47 -3.56
N ASN A 147 -4.46 0.30 -3.84
CA ASN A 147 -3.49 0.74 -2.84
C ASN A 147 -3.78 2.17 -2.42
N TYR A 148 -3.83 2.41 -1.11
CA TYR A 148 -4.21 3.69 -0.53
C TYR A 148 -3.15 4.22 0.42
N THR A 149 -3.10 5.54 0.53
CA THR A 149 -2.33 6.28 1.53
C THR A 149 -3.29 6.86 2.55
N LEU A 150 -3.05 6.59 3.83
CA LEU A 150 -3.58 7.36 4.95
C LEU A 150 -2.56 8.46 5.26
N GLU A 151 -2.96 9.71 5.07
CA GLU A 151 -2.13 10.87 5.39
C GLU A 151 -2.73 11.63 6.57
N VAL A 152 -1.89 12.03 7.50
CA VAL A 152 -2.32 12.72 8.72
C VAL A 152 -1.38 13.85 9.15
N TYR A 153 -1.94 14.82 9.85
CA TYR A 153 -1.18 15.80 10.64
C TYR A 153 -1.99 16.17 11.88
N PHE A 154 -1.35 16.82 12.84
CA PHE A 154 -2.03 17.29 14.04
C PHE A 154 -2.04 18.81 14.10
N GLU A 155 -3.09 19.36 14.71
CA GLU A 155 -3.20 20.78 14.99
C GLU A 155 -3.65 21.00 16.43
N ALA A 156 -3.17 22.08 17.04
CA ALA A 156 -3.71 22.61 18.28
C ALA A 156 -4.01 24.10 18.13
N SER A 157 -5.21 24.52 18.52
CA SER A 157 -5.61 25.93 18.51
C SER A 157 -5.16 26.61 19.79
N THR A 158 -4.78 27.89 19.68
CA THR A 158 -4.42 28.72 20.83
C THR A 158 -5.35 29.94 20.95
N ASN A 159 -5.26 30.66 22.06
CA ASN A 159 -5.90 31.96 22.22
C ASN A 159 -5.19 33.10 21.46
N GLY A 160 -4.12 32.81 20.71
CA GLY A 160 -3.37 33.78 19.90
C GLY A 160 -2.47 34.74 20.68
N VAL A 161 -2.33 34.55 22.00
CA VAL A 161 -1.42 35.33 22.84
C VAL A 161 -0.03 34.73 22.72
N ASP A 162 0.98 35.51 22.32
CA ASP A 162 2.39 35.09 22.18
C ASP A 162 2.61 33.76 21.44
N SER A 163 1.68 33.36 20.57
CA SER A 163 1.73 32.12 19.81
C SER A 163 0.80 32.24 18.59
N PRO A 164 1.09 31.55 17.48
CA PRO A 164 0.14 31.43 16.37
C PRO A 164 -1.21 30.87 16.83
N ALA A 165 -2.29 31.32 16.18
CA ALA A 165 -3.66 30.85 16.45
C ALA A 165 -3.83 29.33 16.28
N THR A 166 -3.01 28.72 15.42
CA THR A 166 -2.90 27.27 15.27
C THR A 166 -1.43 26.88 15.20
N VAL A 167 -1.05 25.88 16.01
CA VAL A 167 0.24 25.20 15.92
C VAL A 167 0.04 23.83 15.27
N TYR A 168 1.01 23.40 14.48
CA TYR A 168 0.91 22.18 13.69
C TYR A 168 2.03 21.20 14.05
N ASP A 169 1.71 19.92 13.93
CA ASP A 169 2.68 18.85 13.84
C ASP A 169 2.41 18.07 12.56
N SER A 170 3.23 18.36 11.55
CA SER A 170 3.00 18.00 10.14
C SER A 170 4.24 17.40 9.49
N ASN A 171 5.11 16.74 10.25
CA ASN A 171 6.34 16.13 9.72
C ASN A 171 7.16 17.11 8.84
N GLY A 172 7.44 18.30 9.38
CA GLY A 172 8.14 19.35 8.63
C GLY A 172 7.37 19.92 7.42
N GLY A 173 6.04 19.79 7.40
CA GLY A 173 5.16 20.25 6.31
C GLY A 173 4.83 19.20 5.25
N THR A 174 5.38 17.99 5.36
CA THR A 174 5.09 16.88 4.43
C THR A 174 3.93 16.00 4.86
N ASN A 175 3.46 16.18 6.10
CA ASN A 175 2.53 15.33 6.83
C ASN A 175 3.08 13.91 7.06
N TYR A 176 2.42 13.20 7.97
CA TYR A 176 2.72 11.81 8.26
C TYR A 176 1.91 10.91 7.33
N SER A 177 2.50 9.81 6.86
CA SER A 177 1.79 8.91 5.95
C SER A 177 2.08 7.43 6.20
N ALA A 178 1.04 6.62 6.02
CA ALA A 178 1.08 5.15 6.02
C ALA A 178 0.29 4.62 4.82
N THR A 179 0.53 3.38 4.42
CA THR A 179 -0.16 2.73 3.30
C THR A 179 -0.94 1.50 3.72
N PHE A 180 -1.97 1.17 2.94
CA PHE A 180 -2.69 -0.10 3.04
C PHE A 180 -3.23 -0.50 1.67
N ALA A 181 -3.59 -1.77 1.52
CA ALA A 181 -4.22 -2.28 0.32
C ALA A 181 -5.63 -2.80 0.61
N ILE A 182 -6.52 -2.67 -0.37
CA ILE A 182 -7.81 -3.36 -0.42
C ILE A 182 -7.76 -4.33 -1.60
N ALA A 183 -7.90 -5.61 -1.31
CA ALA A 183 -7.90 -6.66 -2.32
C ALA A 183 -8.88 -7.77 -1.90
N SER A 184 -9.68 -8.27 -2.84
CA SER A 184 -10.49 -9.45 -2.57
C SER A 184 -9.61 -10.63 -2.15
N THR A 185 -10.01 -11.29 -1.07
CA THR A 185 -9.51 -12.62 -0.77
C THR A 185 -10.22 -13.56 -1.75
N PRO A 186 -9.50 -14.40 -2.52
CA PRO A 186 -10.16 -15.40 -3.34
C PRO A 186 -11.04 -16.27 -2.44
N GLY A 187 -12.32 -16.46 -2.80
CA GLY A 187 -13.20 -17.33 -2.01
C GLY A 187 -12.70 -18.79 -1.96
N PRO A 188 -13.39 -19.70 -1.27
CA PRO A 188 -13.06 -21.12 -1.33
C PRO A 188 -12.98 -21.61 -2.78
N ILE A 189 -12.01 -22.45 -3.09
CA ILE A 189 -11.90 -23.08 -4.41
C ILE A 189 -12.95 -24.18 -4.47
N THR A 190 -14.06 -23.90 -5.15
CA THR A 190 -15.04 -24.93 -5.52
C THR A 190 -14.82 -25.25 -6.99
N PRO A 191 -13.94 -26.21 -7.34
CA PRO A 191 -13.62 -26.45 -8.74
C PRO A 191 -14.86 -26.98 -9.44
N VAL A 192 -15.40 -26.20 -10.38
CA VAL A 192 -16.59 -26.57 -11.15
C VAL A 192 -16.13 -27.30 -12.42
N ALA A 193 -16.68 -28.47 -12.68
CA ALA A 193 -16.35 -29.30 -13.85
C ALA A 193 -14.84 -29.62 -13.97
N ALA A 194 -14.40 -30.00 -15.18
CA ALA A 194 -13.00 -30.28 -15.50
C ALA A 194 -12.66 -29.66 -16.87
N LYS A 195 -12.54 -28.34 -16.94
CA LYS A 195 -12.35 -27.58 -18.20
C LYS A 195 -10.87 -27.45 -18.61
N ALA A 196 -9.94 -27.95 -17.80
CA ALA A 196 -8.52 -27.97 -18.10
C ALA A 196 -8.07 -29.40 -18.48
N LEU A 197 -7.26 -29.52 -19.53
CA LEU A 197 -6.67 -30.78 -19.96
C LEU A 197 -5.14 -30.65 -19.94
N TRP A 198 -4.47 -31.38 -19.08
CA TRP A 198 -3.01 -31.46 -19.08
C TRP A 198 -2.57 -32.51 -20.11
N LEU A 199 -2.08 -32.01 -21.24
CA LEU A 199 -1.87 -32.80 -22.47
C LEU A 199 -0.52 -33.52 -22.48
N ASP A 200 0.53 -32.82 -22.08
CA ASP A 200 1.91 -33.30 -22.01
C ASP A 200 2.64 -32.54 -20.90
N THR A 201 3.89 -32.92 -20.62
CA THR A 201 4.71 -32.31 -19.56
C THR A 201 4.65 -30.77 -19.56
N ASN A 202 4.59 -30.15 -20.74
CA ASN A 202 4.68 -28.70 -20.91
C ASN A 202 3.35 -28.00 -21.16
N THR A 203 2.28 -28.71 -21.51
CA THR A 203 1.10 -28.09 -22.12
C THR A 203 -0.19 -28.44 -21.40
N VAL A 204 -0.92 -27.40 -20.99
CA VAL A 204 -2.31 -27.48 -20.53
C VAL A 204 -3.21 -26.77 -21.55
N ALA A 205 -4.29 -27.42 -21.97
CA ALA A 205 -5.34 -26.81 -22.76
C ALA A 205 -6.45 -26.29 -21.84
N TRP A 206 -6.81 -25.02 -21.98
CA TRP A 206 -7.73 -24.31 -21.10
C TRP A 206 -9.03 -23.91 -21.82
N ASN A 207 -10.16 -24.31 -21.23
CA ASN A 207 -11.51 -23.98 -21.69
C ASN A 207 -12.36 -23.28 -20.61
N GLY A 208 -11.72 -22.64 -19.62
CA GLY A 208 -12.41 -21.82 -18.64
C GLY A 208 -12.43 -20.33 -19.02
N ALA A 209 -12.85 -19.48 -18.09
CA ALA A 209 -12.84 -18.03 -18.34
C ALA A 209 -11.42 -17.52 -18.65
N GLY A 210 -11.31 -16.65 -19.65
CA GLY A 210 -10.03 -16.02 -19.99
C GLY A 210 -9.59 -15.04 -18.90
N GLY A 211 -8.32 -15.10 -18.54
CA GLY A 211 -7.69 -14.21 -17.56
C GLY A 211 -6.41 -13.55 -18.09
N ALA A 212 -5.93 -12.56 -17.33
CA ALA A 212 -4.63 -11.93 -17.51
C ALA A 212 -3.47 -12.83 -17.03
N SER A 213 -3.72 -13.71 -16.06
CA SER A 213 -2.78 -14.71 -15.57
C SER A 213 -3.48 -16.03 -15.23
N TYR A 214 -2.68 -17.10 -15.12
CA TYR A 214 -3.15 -18.47 -14.90
C TYR A 214 -2.21 -19.21 -13.96
N LYS A 215 -2.75 -20.11 -13.13
CA LYS A 215 -1.97 -20.96 -12.22
C LYS A 215 -2.44 -22.40 -12.29
N LEU A 216 -1.50 -23.34 -12.13
CA LEU A 216 -1.77 -24.73 -11.77
C LEU A 216 -1.57 -24.86 -10.27
N LEU A 217 -2.65 -25.06 -9.55
CA LEU A 217 -2.66 -25.27 -8.11
C LEU A 217 -2.48 -26.75 -7.81
N TYR A 218 -1.70 -27.03 -6.76
CA TYR A 218 -1.41 -28.35 -6.24
C TYR A 218 -1.72 -28.40 -4.75
N ASP A 219 -2.41 -29.46 -4.34
CA ASP A 219 -2.62 -29.79 -2.93
C ASP A 219 -2.24 -31.26 -2.70
N PRO A 220 -1.25 -31.56 -1.84
CA PRO A 220 -0.81 -32.94 -1.60
C PRO A 220 -1.86 -33.79 -0.86
N ASP A 221 -2.75 -33.17 -0.09
CA ASP A 221 -3.70 -33.85 0.78
C ASP A 221 -5.10 -33.97 0.14
N GLY A 222 -5.34 -33.26 -0.97
CA GLY A 222 -6.60 -33.30 -1.71
C GLY A 222 -7.72 -32.49 -1.07
N GLU A 223 -7.36 -31.47 -0.29
CA GLU A 223 -8.27 -30.52 0.35
C GLU A 223 -8.06 -29.11 -0.23
N MET A 224 -8.14 -28.98 -1.56
CA MET A 224 -7.80 -27.74 -2.26
C MET A 224 -8.49 -26.49 -1.66
N THR A 225 -7.67 -25.56 -1.17
CA THR A 225 -8.10 -24.24 -0.64
C THR A 225 -7.40 -23.08 -1.36
N ASP A 226 -7.82 -21.86 -1.06
CA ASP A 226 -7.18 -20.62 -1.53
C ASP A 226 -5.71 -20.47 -1.06
N ALA A 227 -5.29 -21.23 -0.03
CA ALA A 227 -3.89 -21.31 0.39
C ALA A 227 -2.94 -21.70 -0.76
N ALA A 228 -3.40 -22.55 -1.68
CA ALA A 228 -2.61 -22.95 -2.85
C ALA A 228 -2.29 -21.77 -3.79
N GLU A 229 -3.08 -20.69 -3.75
CA GLU A 229 -2.90 -19.52 -4.63
C GLU A 229 -1.84 -18.54 -4.11
N ALA A 230 -1.43 -18.67 -2.84
CA ALA A 230 -0.59 -17.71 -2.13
C ALA A 230 0.92 -17.98 -2.27
N VAL A 231 1.33 -19.25 -2.47
CA VAL A 231 2.74 -19.65 -2.42
C VAL A 231 3.13 -20.47 -3.65
N ALA A 232 4.22 -20.11 -4.31
CA ALA A 232 4.76 -20.86 -5.43
C ALA A 232 5.38 -22.20 -4.97
N CYS A 233 5.21 -23.26 -5.76
CA CYS A 233 5.73 -24.58 -5.42
C CYS A 233 7.26 -24.60 -5.35
N THR A 234 7.79 -25.13 -4.25
CA THR A 234 9.22 -25.38 -4.10
C THR A 234 9.52 -26.84 -4.39
N PHE A 235 10.09 -27.10 -5.56
CA PHE A 235 10.52 -28.42 -6.01
C PHE A 235 11.82 -28.86 -5.32
N PRO A 236 12.08 -30.17 -5.21
CA PRO A 236 11.42 -31.28 -5.90
C PRO A 236 10.16 -31.84 -5.24
N ALA A 237 9.88 -31.46 -3.98
CA ALA A 237 8.82 -32.08 -3.18
C ALA A 237 8.03 -31.03 -2.37
N PRO A 238 7.12 -30.28 -3.00
CA PRO A 238 6.21 -29.40 -2.27
C PRO A 238 5.36 -30.22 -1.27
N GLY A 239 5.52 -29.94 0.02
CA GLY A 239 4.80 -30.61 1.11
C GLY A 239 3.60 -29.83 1.66
N SER A 240 3.18 -28.77 0.96
CA SER A 240 2.03 -27.94 1.33
C SER A 240 1.38 -27.41 0.05
N PRO A 241 0.12 -26.94 0.13
CA PRO A 241 -0.58 -26.39 -1.03
C PRO A 241 0.22 -25.25 -1.68
N CYS A 242 0.33 -25.28 -3.00
CA CYS A 242 1.15 -24.33 -3.74
C CYS A 242 0.71 -24.19 -5.19
N TYR A 243 1.31 -23.25 -5.92
CA TYR A 243 1.04 -23.05 -7.34
C TYR A 243 2.27 -23.09 -8.25
N VAL A 244 2.03 -23.39 -9.51
CA VAL A 244 2.94 -23.15 -10.65
C VAL A 244 2.29 -22.14 -11.57
N ASP A 245 3.01 -21.08 -11.93
CA ASP A 245 2.53 -20.11 -12.91
C ASP A 245 2.44 -20.74 -14.31
N LEU A 246 1.33 -20.48 -15.00
CA LEU A 246 1.09 -20.97 -16.35
C LEU A 246 1.17 -19.81 -17.35
N THR A 247 1.96 -19.98 -18.41
CA THR A 247 2.13 -18.94 -19.43
C THR A 247 1.19 -19.18 -20.61
N ALA A 248 0.29 -18.23 -20.89
CA ALA A 248 -0.56 -18.30 -22.07
C ALA A 248 0.27 -18.14 -23.36
N SER A 249 0.05 -19.02 -24.34
CA SER A 249 0.84 -19.11 -25.59
C SER A 249 -0.06 -19.38 -26.80
N GLY A 250 -1.08 -18.55 -26.98
CA GLY A 250 -2.03 -18.63 -28.09
C GLY A 250 -3.00 -19.82 -27.97
N ALA A 251 -3.42 -20.36 -29.12
CA ALA A 251 -4.35 -21.49 -29.17
C ALA A 251 -3.63 -22.82 -29.41
N ILE A 252 -4.22 -23.90 -28.89
CA ILE A 252 -3.79 -25.26 -29.19
C ILE A 252 -4.05 -25.56 -30.67
N SER A 253 -3.01 -26.05 -31.34
CA SER A 253 -3.06 -26.59 -32.70
C SER A 253 -2.38 -27.96 -32.71
N GLY A 254 -3.07 -28.96 -33.26
CA GLY A 254 -2.47 -30.27 -33.57
C GLY A 254 -2.14 -31.18 -32.38
N TYR A 255 -3.16 -31.69 -31.67
CA TYR A 255 -3.01 -32.81 -30.72
C TYR A 255 -3.81 -34.02 -31.19
N ALA A 256 -3.16 -34.98 -31.85
CA ALA A 256 -3.83 -36.14 -32.43
C ALA A 256 -4.58 -37.01 -31.40
N LYS A 257 -4.01 -37.17 -30.20
CA LYS A 257 -4.64 -37.90 -29.08
C LYS A 257 -5.78 -37.14 -28.42
N ASN A 258 -5.81 -35.81 -28.55
CA ASN A 258 -6.79 -34.93 -27.93
C ASN A 258 -7.31 -33.89 -28.94
N PRO A 259 -8.02 -34.32 -30.00
CA PRO A 259 -8.51 -33.40 -31.03
C PRO A 259 -9.49 -32.36 -30.47
N ASN A 260 -10.21 -32.72 -29.39
CA ASN A 260 -11.09 -31.84 -28.62
C ASN A 260 -10.37 -30.66 -27.93
N ALA A 261 -9.03 -30.69 -27.84
CA ALA A 261 -8.26 -29.57 -27.32
C ALA A 261 -8.00 -28.47 -28.37
N THR A 262 -8.23 -28.74 -29.65
CA THR A 262 -7.94 -27.80 -30.75
C THR A 262 -8.73 -26.50 -30.59
N GLY A 263 -8.03 -25.36 -30.68
CA GLY A 263 -8.63 -24.03 -30.53
C GLY A 263 -8.75 -23.53 -29.08
N LEU A 264 -8.54 -24.40 -28.08
CA LEU A 264 -8.50 -23.99 -26.67
C LEU A 264 -7.26 -23.15 -26.38
N THR A 265 -7.28 -22.35 -25.30
CA THR A 265 -6.11 -21.58 -24.89
C THR A 265 -4.97 -22.53 -24.49
N ARG A 266 -3.79 -22.33 -25.07
CA ARG A 266 -2.56 -23.04 -24.72
C ARG A 266 -1.91 -22.38 -23.51
N LEU A 267 -1.74 -23.13 -22.43
CA LEU A 267 -1.02 -22.72 -21.24
C LEU A 267 0.26 -23.58 -21.11
N LEU A 268 1.40 -22.93 -20.89
CA LEU A 268 2.70 -23.58 -20.74
C LEU A 268 3.07 -23.71 -19.26
N THR A 269 3.48 -24.91 -18.83
CA THR A 269 3.77 -25.21 -17.41
C THR A 269 5.19 -24.85 -16.99
N GLY A 270 6.16 -24.94 -17.92
CA GLY A 270 7.59 -24.77 -17.61
C GLY A 270 8.18 -25.86 -16.69
N LEU A 271 7.47 -26.98 -16.49
CA LEU A 271 7.88 -28.03 -15.58
C LEU A 271 8.90 -28.99 -16.20
N SER A 272 9.78 -29.55 -15.35
CA SER A 272 10.51 -30.76 -15.71
C SER A 272 9.61 -31.98 -15.61
N ALA A 273 9.95 -33.07 -16.30
CA ALA A 273 9.21 -34.34 -16.19
C ALA A 273 9.09 -34.82 -14.73
N ASN A 274 10.17 -34.72 -13.94
CA ASN A 274 10.16 -35.14 -12.53
C ASN A 274 9.23 -34.26 -11.67
N HIS A 275 9.20 -32.96 -11.93
CA HIS A 275 8.32 -32.04 -11.21
C HIS A 275 6.85 -32.29 -11.56
N ALA A 276 6.55 -32.51 -12.85
CA ALA A 276 5.21 -32.88 -13.29
C ALA A 276 4.76 -34.20 -12.65
N LYS A 277 5.64 -35.23 -12.62
CA LYS A 277 5.37 -36.51 -11.95
C LYS A 277 5.04 -36.34 -10.47
N PHE A 278 5.72 -35.44 -9.76
CA PHE A 278 5.42 -35.16 -8.35
C PHE A 278 4.05 -34.51 -8.19
N LEU A 279 3.73 -33.47 -8.98
CA LEU A 279 2.44 -32.80 -8.86
C LEU A 279 1.24 -33.72 -9.17
N LEU A 280 1.43 -34.72 -10.03
CA LEU A 280 0.41 -35.71 -10.38
C LEU A 280 0.02 -36.66 -9.22
N THR A 281 0.67 -36.56 -8.05
CA THR A 281 0.31 -37.35 -6.87
C THR A 281 -0.74 -36.69 -5.96
N GLY A 282 -1.11 -35.43 -6.22
CA GLY A 282 -2.07 -34.66 -5.40
C GLY A 282 -3.28 -34.18 -6.20
N GLU A 283 -4.11 -33.34 -5.58
CA GLU A 283 -5.20 -32.65 -6.28
C GLU A 283 -4.65 -31.49 -7.12
N LEU A 284 -5.21 -31.34 -8.33
CA LEU A 284 -4.80 -30.34 -9.31
C LEU A 284 -6.00 -29.52 -9.78
N VAL A 285 -5.86 -28.21 -9.70
CA VAL A 285 -6.84 -27.23 -10.18
C VAL A 285 -6.14 -26.20 -11.05
N VAL A 286 -6.74 -25.83 -12.18
CA VAL A 286 -6.27 -24.69 -12.97
C VAL A 286 -7.19 -23.51 -12.73
N THR A 287 -6.59 -22.35 -12.46
CA THR A 287 -7.27 -21.09 -12.20
C THR A 287 -6.87 -20.01 -13.20
N SER A 288 -7.78 -19.05 -13.42
CA SER A 288 -7.51 -17.82 -14.15
C SER A 288 -7.84 -16.60 -13.30
N TYR A 289 -7.14 -15.49 -13.54
CA TYR A 289 -7.30 -14.24 -12.79
C TYR A 289 -7.42 -13.04 -13.73
N ASP A 290 -8.09 -11.99 -13.30
CA ASP A 290 -8.08 -10.71 -14.03
C ASP A 290 -6.77 -9.93 -13.82
N GLY A 291 -6.69 -8.72 -14.39
CA GLY A 291 -5.53 -7.84 -14.26
C GLY A 291 -5.33 -7.26 -12.85
N GLY A 292 -6.34 -7.34 -11.98
CA GLY A 292 -6.27 -6.95 -10.56
C GLY A 292 -5.86 -8.10 -9.64
N GLY A 293 -5.79 -9.34 -10.16
CA GLY A 293 -5.45 -10.54 -9.40
C GLY A 293 -6.66 -11.26 -8.80
N ALA A 294 -7.90 -10.84 -9.12
CA ALA A 294 -9.10 -11.53 -8.66
C ALA A 294 -9.33 -12.80 -9.50
N ARG A 295 -9.69 -13.91 -8.83
CA ARG A 295 -9.92 -15.21 -9.49
C ARG A 295 -11.22 -15.18 -10.31
N LEU A 296 -11.12 -15.52 -11.59
CA LEU A 296 -12.23 -15.55 -12.55
C LEU A 296 -12.85 -16.93 -12.72
N ASP A 297 -12.04 -17.99 -12.72
CA ASP A 297 -12.50 -19.37 -12.86
C ASP A 297 -11.53 -20.32 -12.16
N ALA A 298 -12.06 -21.48 -11.75
CA ALA A 298 -11.31 -22.56 -11.11
C ALA A 298 -11.94 -23.90 -11.48
N THR A 299 -11.16 -24.83 -12.03
CA THR A 299 -11.68 -26.11 -12.51
C THR A 299 -10.68 -27.24 -12.30
N ARG A 300 -11.18 -28.47 -12.20
CA ARG A 300 -10.31 -29.65 -12.09
C ARG A 300 -9.50 -29.87 -13.37
N THR A 301 -8.34 -30.49 -13.19
CA THR A 301 -7.44 -30.83 -14.30
C THR A 301 -7.64 -32.28 -14.75
N GLN A 302 -7.91 -32.50 -16.03
CA GLN A 302 -7.86 -33.83 -16.64
C GLN A 302 -6.40 -34.19 -16.95
N VAL A 303 -5.92 -35.33 -16.44
CA VAL A 303 -4.49 -35.68 -16.44
C VAL A 303 -4.14 -36.92 -17.27
N GLN A 304 -5.11 -37.54 -17.94
CA GLN A 304 -4.90 -38.81 -18.65
C GLN A 304 -3.79 -38.69 -19.71
N SER A 305 -3.79 -37.60 -20.48
CA SER A 305 -2.81 -37.41 -21.56
C SER A 305 -1.38 -37.17 -21.04
N VAL A 306 -1.21 -36.37 -19.98
CA VAL A 306 0.12 -36.16 -19.38
C VAL A 306 0.64 -37.41 -18.66
N LEU A 307 -0.26 -38.24 -18.11
CA LEU A 307 0.14 -39.55 -17.57
C LEU A 307 0.68 -40.44 -18.70
N ASP A 308 0.01 -40.48 -19.84
CA ASP A 308 0.51 -41.20 -21.02
C ASP A 308 1.86 -40.64 -21.51
N ASP A 309 2.02 -39.32 -21.54
CA ASP A 309 3.27 -38.66 -21.95
C ASP A 309 4.45 -39.03 -21.02
N LEU A 310 4.21 -39.10 -19.71
CA LEU A 310 5.27 -39.26 -18.70
C LEU A 310 5.60 -40.70 -18.32
N TYR A 311 4.66 -41.64 -18.50
CA TYR A 311 4.75 -42.99 -17.95
C TYR A 311 4.58 -44.12 -18.97
N VAL A 312 4.34 -43.82 -20.25
CA VAL A 312 4.36 -44.86 -21.29
C VAL A 312 5.79 -45.31 -21.56
N ASP A 313 6.23 -46.28 -20.75
CA ASP A 313 7.31 -47.21 -21.07
C ASP A 313 6.69 -48.57 -21.45
N ASN A 314 7.26 -49.26 -22.44
CA ASN A 314 6.83 -50.59 -22.90
C ASN A 314 7.18 -51.72 -21.89
N GLY A 315 6.89 -51.51 -20.61
CA GLY A 315 7.09 -52.49 -19.55
C GLY A 315 5.99 -53.55 -19.55
N THR A 316 6.38 -54.82 -19.36
CA THR A 316 5.43 -55.93 -19.17
C THR A 316 4.69 -55.73 -17.85
N ALA A 317 3.38 -55.47 -17.89
CA ALA A 317 2.55 -55.56 -16.70
C ALA A 317 2.61 -57.00 -16.16
N GLY A 318 2.81 -57.14 -14.84
CA GLY A 318 3.18 -58.41 -14.20
C GLY A 318 2.25 -59.58 -14.54
N ASN A 319 2.83 -60.79 -14.61
CA ASN A 319 2.09 -62.04 -14.73
C ASN A 319 1.13 -62.17 -13.54
N ALA A 320 -0.17 -62.29 -13.82
CA ALA A 320 -1.14 -62.74 -12.85
C ALA A 320 -0.75 -64.16 -12.38
N ALA A 321 -0.46 -64.30 -11.09
CA ALA A 321 -0.33 -65.59 -10.41
C ALA A 321 -1.68 -65.98 -9.79
#